data_AF-A0A8X8W7U8-F1
#
_entry.id   AF-A0A8X8W7U8-F1
#
_cell.length_a   1.000
_cell.length_b   1.000
_cell.length_c   1.000
_cell.angle_alpha   90.00
_cell.angle_beta   90.00
_cell.angle_gamma   90.00
#
_symmetry.space_group_name_H-M   'P 1'
#
loop_
_entity.id
_entity.type
_entity.pdbx_description
1 polymer ?
#
loop_
_entity_poly.entity_id
_entity_poly.type
_entity_poly.pdbx_seq_one_letter_code
_entity_poly.pdbx_strand_id
1 'polypeptide(L)'
;MKLSANTKITSWLTPSNPAPGPFTLEWDLSPGELVIRRRGMAYWRSGRLVDFHDDDLGNVKNFENYYMRPDHDNFNYNLTSGGDYFMYTVIQGGTLESRKATSGWLLDETGNVSTIDKGVSCGSCPSAGT
;
A
#
# COMPACT_ATOMS: atom_id res chain seq x y z
N MET A 1 6.20 6.43 5.74
CA MET A 1 6.16 5.07 6.33
C MET A 1 7.28 4.23 5.72
N LYS A 2 8.00 3.44 6.53
CA LYS A 2 9.04 2.50 6.07
C LYS A 2 8.65 1.08 6.48
N LEU A 3 8.79 0.12 5.57
CA LEU A 3 8.64 -1.32 5.82
C LEU A 3 9.94 -2.02 5.46
N SER A 4 10.48 -2.81 6.37
CA SER A 4 11.62 -3.71 6.14
C SER A 4 11.22 -5.13 6.51
N ALA A 5 12.07 -6.13 6.25
CA ALA A 5 11.75 -7.55 6.48
C ALA A 5 11.32 -7.89 7.93
N ASN A 6 11.68 -7.05 8.90
CA ASN A 6 11.33 -7.20 10.31
C ASN A 6 10.09 -6.38 10.75
N THR A 7 9.47 -5.64 9.84
CA THR A 7 8.34 -4.77 10.13
C THR A 7 7.09 -5.30 9.43
N LYS A 8 5.97 -5.28 10.14
CA LYS A 8 4.66 -5.63 9.58
C LYS A 8 3.59 -4.68 10.11
N ILE A 9 2.63 -4.34 9.26
CA ILE A 9 1.36 -3.76 9.71
C ILE A 9 0.41 -4.91 9.98
N THR A 10 -0.33 -4.86 11.08
CA THR A 10 -1.39 -5.83 11.36
C THR A 10 -2.73 -5.11 11.33
N SER A 11 -3.72 -5.69 10.67
CA SER A 11 -5.08 -5.14 10.64
C SER A 11 -5.67 -5.12 12.04
N TRP A 12 -6.72 -4.33 12.23
CA TRP A 12 -7.60 -4.51 13.39
C TRP A 12 -8.42 -5.79 13.25
N LEU A 13 -8.95 -6.30 14.37
CA LEU A 13 -9.79 -7.48 14.38
C LEU A 13 -11.17 -7.17 13.80
N THR A 14 -11.72 -6.00 14.12
CA THR A 14 -12.95 -5.44 13.56
C THR A 14 -12.83 -3.91 13.51
N PRO A 15 -13.72 -3.18 12.81
CA PRO A 15 -13.69 -1.72 12.77
C PRO A 15 -13.80 -1.05 14.16
N SER A 16 -14.40 -1.73 15.12
CA SER A 16 -14.59 -1.26 16.50
C SER A 16 -13.63 -1.89 17.52
N ASN A 17 -12.78 -2.85 17.10
CA ASN A 17 -11.87 -3.56 18.00
C ASN A 17 -10.42 -3.50 17.48
N PRO A 18 -9.55 -2.69 18.10
CA PRO A 18 -8.16 -2.52 17.68
C PRO A 18 -7.24 -3.69 18.05
N ALA A 19 -7.76 -4.76 18.64
CA ALA A 19 -7.00 -5.98 18.85
C ALA A 19 -6.42 -6.50 17.51
N PRO A 20 -5.25 -7.17 17.53
CA PRO A 20 -4.64 -7.70 16.30
C PRO A 20 -5.60 -8.61 15.52
N GLY A 21 -5.83 -8.25 14.26
CA GLY A 21 -6.66 -8.99 13.33
C GLY A 21 -5.90 -10.11 12.59
N PRO A 22 -6.58 -10.78 11.64
CA PRO A 22 -6.02 -11.94 10.96
C PRO A 22 -5.07 -11.58 9.80
N PHE A 23 -5.01 -10.31 9.39
CA PHE A 23 -4.24 -9.87 8.23
C PHE A 23 -2.96 -9.11 8.62
N THR A 24 -1.88 -9.37 7.90
CA THR A 24 -0.64 -8.61 7.97
C THR A 24 -0.21 -8.12 6.60
N LEU A 25 0.38 -6.93 6.54
CA LEU A 25 1.07 -6.40 5.36
C LEU A 25 2.57 -6.37 5.65
N GLU A 26 3.33 -7.01 4.77
CA GLU A 26 4.77 -7.27 4.90
C GLU A 26 5.51 -6.87 3.63
N TRP A 27 6.79 -6.51 3.77
CA TRP A 27 7.71 -6.30 2.65
C TRP A 27 8.55 -7.55 2.42
N ASP A 28 8.46 -8.14 1.23
CA ASP A 28 9.29 -9.26 0.79
C ASP A 28 10.50 -8.74 0.01
N LEU A 29 11.70 -8.95 0.56
CA LEU A 29 12.97 -8.44 -0.01
C LEU A 29 13.27 -8.99 -1.39
N SER A 30 12.84 -10.22 -1.68
CA SER A 30 13.12 -10.89 -2.94
C SER A 30 11.85 -11.63 -3.36
N PRO A 31 10.99 -10.99 -4.17
CA PRO A 31 11.43 -10.20 -5.33
C PRO A 31 11.38 -8.65 -5.18
N GLY A 32 11.10 -8.13 -3.99
CA GLY A 32 10.89 -6.70 -3.76
C GLY A 32 9.42 -6.32 -3.97
N GLU A 33 8.54 -6.92 -3.19
CA GLU A 33 7.08 -6.75 -3.29
C GLU A 33 6.39 -6.67 -1.92
N LEU A 34 5.16 -6.17 -1.91
CA LEU A 34 4.29 -6.21 -0.75
C LEU A 34 3.45 -7.49 -0.76
N VAL A 35 3.35 -8.11 0.41
CA VAL A 35 2.56 -9.32 0.61
C VAL A 35 1.56 -9.08 1.73
N ILE A 36 0.29 -9.31 1.42
CA ILE A 36 -0.76 -9.43 2.43
C ILE A 36 -0.86 -10.89 2.81
N ARG A 37 -0.73 -11.20 4.10
CA ARG A 37 -0.90 -12.55 4.64
C ARG A 37 -2.15 -12.62 5.48
N ARG A 38 -2.89 -13.72 5.38
CA ARG A 38 -3.97 -14.09 6.30
C ARG A 38 -3.51 -15.27 7.14
N ARG A 39 -3.36 -15.08 8.45
CA ARG A 39 -2.87 -16.11 9.38
C ARG A 39 -1.55 -16.77 8.91
N GLY A 40 -0.63 -15.96 8.38
CA GLY A 40 0.68 -16.40 7.89
C GLY A 40 0.70 -16.92 6.45
N MET A 41 -0.45 -17.21 5.83
CA MET A 41 -0.53 -17.63 4.42
C MET A 41 -0.62 -16.42 3.50
N ALA A 42 0.12 -16.41 2.39
CA ALA A 42 0.04 -15.34 1.40
C ALA A 42 -1.37 -15.30 0.79
N TYR A 43 -2.05 -14.17 0.96
CA TYR A 43 -3.41 -13.93 0.50
C TYR A 43 -3.41 -13.06 -0.77
N TRP A 44 -2.53 -12.06 -0.84
CA TRP A 44 -2.35 -11.20 -2.00
C TRP A 44 -0.88 -10.76 -2.12
N ARG A 45 -0.43 -10.51 -3.36
CA ARG A 45 0.93 -10.04 -3.68
C ARG A 45 0.85 -8.86 -4.66
N SER A 46 1.58 -7.79 -4.37
CA SER A 46 1.63 -6.61 -5.24
C SER A 46 2.38 -6.85 -6.54
N GLY A 47 3.22 -7.89 -6.63
CA GLY A 47 4.25 -7.94 -7.65
C GLY A 47 5.35 -6.92 -7.36
N ARG A 48 6.40 -6.92 -8.19
CA ARG A 48 7.62 -6.14 -7.93
C ARG A 48 7.38 -4.65 -8.01
N LEU A 49 8.14 -3.88 -7.23
CA LEU A 49 8.19 -2.43 -7.41
C LEU A 49 8.99 -2.11 -8.69
N VAL A 50 8.32 -1.53 -9.68
CA VAL A 50 8.86 -1.23 -11.01
C VAL A 50 8.76 0.26 -11.31
N ASP A 51 9.57 0.72 -12.27
CA ASP A 51 9.40 2.03 -12.87
C ASP A 51 8.15 2.02 -13.76
N PHE A 52 7.31 3.03 -13.56
CA PHE A 52 6.10 3.28 -14.32
C PHE A 52 6.24 4.67 -14.96
N HIS A 53 6.14 4.72 -16.29
CA HIS A 53 6.11 5.96 -17.02
C HIS A 53 4.68 6.43 -17.18
N ASP A 54 4.42 7.65 -16.74
CA ASP A 54 3.17 8.37 -16.92
C ASP A 54 3.45 9.66 -17.70
N ASP A 55 2.57 10.01 -18.65
CA ASP A 55 2.79 11.17 -19.51
C ASP A 55 2.74 12.49 -18.71
N ASP A 56 1.96 12.55 -17.63
CA ASP A 56 1.77 13.74 -16.80
C ASP A 56 2.72 13.76 -15.59
N LEU A 57 2.95 12.61 -14.95
CA LEU A 57 3.80 12.48 -13.76
C LEU A 57 5.27 12.15 -14.05
N GLY A 58 5.59 11.77 -15.29
CA GLY A 58 6.91 11.28 -15.66
C GLY A 58 7.20 9.89 -15.08
N ASN A 59 8.47 9.63 -14.74
CA ASN A 59 8.87 8.33 -14.19
C ASN A 59 8.59 8.28 -12.68
N VAL A 60 7.64 7.42 -12.31
CA VAL A 60 7.27 7.13 -10.93
C VAL A 60 7.45 5.65 -10.63
N LYS A 61 7.33 5.25 -9.36
CA LYS A 61 7.35 3.83 -8.98
C LYS A 61 5.92 3.31 -8.77
N ASN A 62 5.65 2.11 -9.26
CA ASN A 62 4.39 1.40 -9.00
C ASN A 62 4.65 -0.11 -8.87
N PHE A 63 3.66 -0.86 -8.37
CA PHE A 63 3.75 -2.32 -8.29
C PHE A 63 3.10 -3.00 -9.51
N GLU A 64 3.69 -4.10 -9.99
CA GLU A 64 3.24 -4.82 -11.20
C GLU A 64 1.76 -5.21 -11.20
N ASN A 65 1.24 -5.70 -10.07
CA ASN A 65 -0.15 -6.14 -9.92
C ASN A 65 -1.06 -5.06 -9.33
N TYR A 66 -0.59 -3.82 -9.24
CA TYR A 66 -1.43 -2.71 -8.79
C TYR A 66 -2.24 -2.17 -9.96
N TYR A 67 -3.53 -2.47 -9.96
CA TYR A 67 -4.45 -2.03 -11.00
C TYR A 67 -4.68 -0.50 -11.02
N MET A 68 -4.35 0.20 -9.94
CA MET A 68 -4.47 1.65 -9.88
C MET A 68 -3.23 2.30 -10.45
N ARG A 69 -3.41 3.01 -11.57
CA ARG A 69 -2.40 3.92 -12.10
C ARG A 69 -2.16 5.05 -11.08
N PRO A 70 -0.92 5.51 -10.93
CA PRO A 70 -0.62 6.81 -10.36
C PRO A 70 -1.59 7.86 -10.93
N ASP A 71 -2.47 8.39 -10.09
CA ASP A 71 -3.43 9.41 -10.51
C ASP A 71 -2.78 10.76 -10.29
N HIS A 72 -2.51 11.50 -11.37
CA HIS A 72 -1.90 12.84 -11.32
C HIS A 72 -2.58 13.77 -10.30
N ASP A 73 -3.90 13.68 -10.15
CA ASP A 73 -4.64 14.52 -9.21
C ASP A 73 -4.48 14.06 -7.76
N ASN A 74 -4.25 12.77 -7.51
CA ASN A 74 -4.13 12.16 -6.17
C ASN A 74 -2.71 11.70 -5.80
N PHE A 75 -1.70 11.97 -6.65
CA PHE A 75 -0.32 11.54 -6.44
C PHE A 75 0.40 12.43 -5.42
N ASN A 76 -0.04 12.37 -4.16
CA ASN A 76 0.62 13.05 -3.05
C ASN A 76 1.65 12.16 -2.35
N TYR A 77 2.10 11.08 -2.99
CA TYR A 77 3.04 10.14 -2.41
C TYR A 77 4.07 9.66 -3.41
N ASN A 78 5.23 9.26 -2.90
CA ASN A 78 6.29 8.62 -3.65
C ASN A 78 6.62 7.26 -3.03
N LEU A 79 6.85 6.28 -3.89
CA LEU A 79 7.24 4.94 -3.51
C LEU A 79 8.72 4.74 -3.84
N THR A 80 9.47 4.23 -2.88
CA THR A 80 10.88 3.92 -3.05
C THR A 80 11.20 2.60 -2.38
N SER A 81 12.24 1.93 -2.86
CA SER A 81 12.84 0.81 -2.16
C SER A 81 14.35 1.00 -2.09
N GLY A 82 14.93 0.55 -0.99
CA GLY A 82 16.36 0.35 -0.81
C GLY A 82 16.63 -1.13 -0.53
N GLY A 83 17.90 -1.52 -0.48
CA GLY A 83 18.31 -2.94 -0.43
C GLY A 83 17.56 -3.82 0.57
N ASP A 84 17.09 -3.28 1.69
CA ASP A 84 16.37 -4.00 2.75
C ASP A 84 14.99 -3.39 3.12
N TYR A 85 14.48 -2.41 2.36
CA TYR A 85 13.23 -1.73 2.72
C TYR A 85 12.42 -1.22 1.54
N PHE A 86 11.13 -1.04 1.79
CA PHE A 86 10.19 -0.22 1.05
C PHE A 86 9.84 1.03 1.86
N MET A 87 9.63 2.15 1.19
CA MET A 87 9.28 3.41 1.82
C MET A 87 8.23 4.16 1.00
N TYR A 88 7.19 4.58 1.72
CA TYR A 88 6.14 5.49 1.27
C TYR A 88 6.41 6.87 1.89
N THR A 89 6.54 7.90 1.06
CA THR A 89 6.73 9.29 1.51
C THR A 89 5.67 10.20 0.93
N VAL A 90 5.17 11.13 1.73
CA VAL A 90 4.20 12.14 1.26
C VAL A 90 4.95 13.26 0.55
N ILE A 91 4.48 13.66 -0.62
CA ILE A 91 4.99 14.80 -1.40
C ILE A 91 4.31 16.07 -0.86
N GLN A 92 5.10 17.04 -0.40
CA GLN A 92 4.57 18.25 0.25
C GLN A 92 4.32 19.42 -0.73
N GLY A 93 4.81 19.34 -1.97
CA GLY A 93 4.67 20.37 -3.00
C GLY A 93 3.67 19.98 -4.10
N GLY A 94 2.89 20.95 -4.60
CA GLY A 94 1.90 20.75 -5.68
C GLY A 94 0.55 20.17 -5.24
N THR A 95 0.47 19.57 -4.04
CA THR A 95 -0.78 19.04 -3.51
C THR A 95 -1.62 20.12 -2.83
N LEU A 96 -2.92 20.17 -3.11
CA LEU A 96 -3.88 21.07 -2.45
C LEU A 96 -3.78 20.93 -0.91
N GLU A 97 -3.82 22.05 -0.16
CA GLU A 97 -3.72 22.04 1.31
C GLU A 97 -4.73 21.10 1.97
N SER A 98 -5.94 20.93 1.40
CA SER A 98 -6.95 19.99 1.90
C SER A 98 -6.54 18.51 1.78
N ARG A 99 -5.57 18.18 0.94
CA ARG A 99 -5.00 16.84 0.71
C ARG A 99 -3.65 16.63 1.41
N LYS A 100 -3.15 17.65 2.12
CA LYS A 100 -2.04 17.49 3.07
C LYS A 100 -2.51 16.93 4.42
N ALA A 101 -3.83 16.77 4.59
CA ALA A 101 -4.46 16.61 5.90
C ALA A 101 -4.20 15.25 6.57
N THR A 102 -4.13 14.12 5.86
CA THR A 102 -3.71 12.82 6.43
C THR A 102 -3.41 11.82 5.31
N SER A 103 -2.14 11.61 4.97
CA SER A 103 -1.76 10.59 3.97
C SER A 103 -1.19 9.36 4.67
N GLY A 104 -1.69 8.18 4.32
CA GLY A 104 -1.24 6.92 4.87
C GLY A 104 -2.00 5.76 4.25
N TRP A 105 -1.53 4.54 4.53
CA TRP A 105 -2.20 3.30 4.11
C TRP A 105 -2.87 2.65 5.30
N LEU A 106 -4.11 2.22 5.10
CA LEU A 106 -4.91 1.45 6.06
C LEU A 106 -5.08 0.03 5.53
N LEU A 107 -4.64 -0.96 6.31
CA LEU A 107 -5.02 -2.35 6.12
C LEU A 107 -6.24 -2.64 6.99
N ASP A 108 -7.40 -2.85 6.37
CA ASP A 108 -8.66 -3.10 7.07
C ASP A 108 -8.80 -4.55 7.57
N GLU A 109 -9.82 -4.82 8.37
CA GLU A 109 -10.10 -6.14 8.94
C GLU A 109 -10.46 -7.21 7.90
N THR A 110 -10.77 -6.80 6.67
CA THR A 110 -11.11 -7.69 5.55
C THR A 110 -9.91 -7.97 4.64
N GLY A 111 -8.78 -7.30 4.89
CA GLY A 111 -7.54 -7.47 4.14
C GLY A 111 -7.40 -6.53 2.96
N ASN A 112 -8.25 -5.51 2.81
CA ASN A 112 -8.05 -4.49 1.78
C ASN A 112 -7.09 -3.41 2.28
N VAL A 113 -6.31 -2.87 1.35
CA VAL A 113 -5.50 -1.68 1.59
C VAL A 113 -6.26 -0.47 1.04
N SER A 114 -6.23 0.66 1.73
CA SER A 114 -6.79 1.92 1.23
C SER A 114 -5.94 3.11 1.66
N THR A 115 -6.02 4.22 0.94
CA THR A 115 -5.39 5.47 1.39
C THR A 115 -6.31 6.19 2.39
N ILE A 116 -5.72 6.91 3.35
CA ILE A 116 -6.49 7.64 4.39
C ILE A 116 -7.03 8.99 3.87
N ASP A 117 -6.40 9.55 2.82
CA ASP A 117 -6.73 10.86 2.21
C ASP A 117 -8.11 10.86 1.53
N LYS A 118 -8.48 9.75 0.89
CA LYS A 118 -9.79 9.49 0.30
C LYS A 118 -10.02 7.99 0.35
N GLY A 119 -11.29 7.57 0.44
CA GLY A 119 -11.72 6.17 0.33
C GLY A 119 -11.42 5.51 -1.02
N VAL A 120 -10.16 5.51 -1.43
CA VAL A 120 -9.61 4.81 -2.57
C VAL A 120 -9.27 3.42 -2.07
N SER A 121 -10.24 2.51 -2.25
CA SER A 121 -10.05 1.08 -2.09
C SER A 121 -8.97 0.61 -3.05
N CYS A 122 -7.84 0.18 -2.52
CA CYS A 122 -6.83 -0.48 -3.32
C CYS A 122 -7.35 -1.89 -3.60
N GLY A 123 -7.88 -2.08 -4.81
CA GLY A 123 -8.25 -3.35 -5.42
C GLY A 123 -8.81 -4.39 -4.46
N SER A 124 -10.13 -4.53 -4.42
CA SER A 124 -10.82 -5.62 -3.71
C SER A 124 -10.03 -6.92 -3.82
N CYS A 125 -9.55 -7.43 -2.69
CA CYS A 125 -8.93 -8.76 -2.68
C CYS A 125 -9.97 -9.76 -3.21
N PRO A 126 -9.59 -10.77 -4.03
CA PRO A 126 -10.54 -11.78 -4.46
C PRO A 126 -11.20 -12.38 -3.21
N SER A 127 -12.51 -12.25 -3.10
CA SER A 127 -13.29 -12.89 -2.05
C SER A 127 -12.99 -14.38 -2.14
N ALA A 128 -12.49 -14.96 -1.04
CA ALA A 128 -12.28 -16.40 -0.94
C ALA A 128 -13.62 -17.07 -1.28
N GLY A 129 -13.69 -17.71 -2.43
CA GLY A 129 -14.85 -18.48 -2.85
C GLY A 129 -15.16 -19.50 -1.76
N THR A 130 -16.39 -19.41 -1.24
CA THR A 130 -17.02 -20.43 -0.40
C THR A 130 -17.07 -21.76 -1.10
#